data_AF-A0A935JDT4-F1
#
_entry.id   AF-A0A935JDT4-F1
#
_cell.length_a   1.000
_cell.length_b   1.000
_cell.length_c   1.000
_cell.angle_alpha   90.00
_cell.angle_beta   90.00
_cell.angle_gamma   90.00
#
_symmetry.space_group_name_H-M   'P 1'
#
loop_
_entity.id
_entity.type
_entity.pdbx_description
1 polymer ?
#
loop_
_entity_poly.entity_id
_entity_poly.type
_entity_poly.pdbx_seq_one_letter_code
_entity_poly.pdbx_strand_id
1 'polypeptide(L)'
;MAQQEAAQRVKAAGSNGGGPIPYVYPCETTQNNPAPFTATNNIEDPGDCPVPGPGDGWLPWEGEDDFPVFNDNAPPPFIWTFSNDDGTTFTDPNPLEGPDFYFNPADDYETRYPRFTTLVKNLKTFVKENPEVLNALQAYSGFSKQQILEHLTYGQGPTIKVEEMGGRFGYYDKNNGINTLHVRASYVRGLEQSYFESTKKATAFLLAVTILHEYIHLGTTHNNKSEGVYDFGYGFEMDAFNVIVDDQNADNVVIKYSKYF
;
A
#
# COMPACT_ATOMS: atom_id res chain seq x y z
N MET A 1 47.36 21.46 -56.37
CA MET A 1 47.00 21.35 -57.80
C MET A 1 46.90 19.87 -58.14
N ALA A 2 46.03 19.37 -59.02
CA ALA A 2 44.70 19.79 -59.49
C ALA A 2 44.22 18.78 -60.56
N GLN A 3 42.97 18.30 -60.51
CA GLN A 3 42.14 17.89 -61.68
C GLN A 3 42.67 16.69 -62.54
N GLN A 4 41.96 15.99 -63.44
CA GLN A 4 40.54 15.79 -63.84
C GLN A 4 40.49 14.45 -64.65
N GLU A 5 39.40 13.67 -64.86
CA GLU A 5 38.00 13.69 -64.43
C GLU A 5 37.33 12.29 -64.66
N ALA A 6 36.02 12.17 -64.38
CA ALA A 6 34.92 11.51 -65.10
C ALA A 6 35.14 10.39 -66.18
N ALA A 7 34.21 9.44 -66.39
CA ALA A 7 32.98 9.02 -65.67
C ALA A 7 32.34 7.75 -66.31
N GLN A 8 31.16 7.34 -65.79
CA GLN A 8 30.18 6.36 -66.31
C GLN A 8 30.49 4.88 -65.98
N ARG A 9 29.52 3.99 -65.66
CA ARG A 9 28.04 4.00 -65.53
C ARG A 9 27.67 2.68 -64.76
N VAL A 10 26.65 2.47 -63.90
CA VAL A 10 25.18 2.70 -63.93
C VAL A 10 24.58 2.49 -62.51
N LYS A 11 23.40 3.11 -62.22
CA LYS A 11 22.46 2.86 -61.08
C LYS A 11 22.88 3.30 -59.67
N ALA A 12 21.87 3.47 -58.80
CA ALA A 12 21.93 4.17 -57.52
C ALA A 12 20.90 3.62 -56.50
N ALA A 13 21.01 4.09 -55.24
CA ALA A 13 20.25 3.75 -54.04
C ALA A 13 20.46 2.32 -53.45
N GLY A 14 20.56 2.14 -52.13
CA GLY A 14 20.68 3.17 -51.08
C GLY A 14 20.48 2.66 -49.64
N SER A 15 20.80 3.54 -48.67
CA SER A 15 20.55 3.45 -47.23
C SER A 15 21.37 2.46 -46.37
N ASN A 16 21.45 2.79 -45.08
CA ASN A 16 22.20 2.07 -44.03
C ASN A 16 21.37 0.90 -43.48
N GLY A 17 22.07 -0.16 -43.03
CA GLY A 17 21.48 -1.32 -42.35
C GLY A 17 21.02 -1.06 -40.90
N GLY A 18 20.34 0.05 -40.65
CA GLY A 18 19.62 0.28 -39.39
C GLY A 18 18.23 -0.35 -39.46
N GLY A 19 18.13 -1.64 -39.15
CA GLY A 19 16.84 -2.33 -39.11
C GLY A 19 15.94 -1.78 -37.99
N PRO A 20 14.62 -1.66 -38.21
CA PRO A 20 13.70 -1.25 -37.15
C PRO A 20 13.70 -2.29 -36.02
N ILE A 21 13.60 -1.79 -34.78
CA ILE A 21 13.28 -2.61 -33.61
C ILE A 21 11.92 -3.28 -33.87
N PRO A 22 11.75 -4.60 -33.68
CA PRO A 22 10.47 -5.26 -33.93
C PRO A 22 9.37 -4.65 -33.03
N TYR A 23 8.31 -4.16 -33.67
CA TYR A 23 7.12 -3.67 -32.97
C TYR A 23 6.36 -4.86 -32.39
N VAL A 24 6.47 -5.07 -31.08
CA VAL A 24 5.75 -6.11 -30.36
C VAL A 24 4.37 -5.55 -29.98
N TYR A 25 3.31 -6.12 -30.55
CA TYR A 25 1.94 -5.83 -30.09
C TYR A 25 1.77 -6.44 -28.68
N PRO A 26 1.52 -5.64 -27.62
CA PRO A 26 1.46 -6.13 -26.24
C PRO A 26 0.26 -7.06 -25.97
N CYS A 27 -0.69 -7.14 -26.90
CA CYS A 27 -1.93 -7.91 -26.77
C CYS A 27 -1.81 -9.35 -27.33
N GLU A 28 -0.80 -9.64 -28.19
CA GLU A 28 -0.69 -10.93 -28.88
C GLU A 28 0.76 -11.46 -28.92
N THR A 29 1.25 -11.99 -27.80
CA THR A 29 2.27 -13.07 -27.80
C THR A 29 2.43 -13.73 -26.43
N THR A 30 2.13 -15.03 -26.32
CA THR A 30 2.39 -15.84 -25.11
C THR A 30 3.81 -16.44 -25.09
N GLN A 31 4.80 -15.72 -25.64
CA GLN A 31 6.18 -16.21 -25.78
C GLN A 31 7.22 -15.19 -25.33
N ASN A 32 8.26 -15.70 -24.67
CA ASN A 32 9.43 -14.97 -24.14
C ASN A 32 9.13 -14.04 -22.96
N ASN A 33 8.93 -14.64 -21.79
CA ASN A 33 8.94 -13.96 -20.48
C ASN A 33 10.27 -13.20 -20.27
N PRO A 34 10.27 -11.85 -20.19
CA PRO A 34 11.46 -11.07 -19.85
C PRO A 34 11.79 -11.17 -18.35
N ALA A 35 12.94 -10.64 -17.95
CA ALA A 35 13.28 -10.45 -16.54
C ALA A 35 12.28 -9.48 -15.85
N PRO A 36 12.06 -9.59 -14.52
CA PRO A 36 11.07 -8.77 -13.80
C PRO A 36 11.30 -7.26 -14.01
N PHE A 37 10.20 -6.53 -14.23
CA PHE A 37 10.21 -5.12 -14.59
C PHE A 37 10.56 -4.23 -13.40
N THR A 38 11.75 -3.62 -13.41
CA THR A 38 12.11 -2.54 -12.47
C THR A 38 11.47 -1.22 -12.90
N ALA A 39 11.06 -0.39 -11.93
CA ALA A 39 10.27 0.83 -12.14
C ALA A 39 11.10 2.03 -12.70
N THR A 40 11.71 1.87 -13.87
CA THR A 40 12.63 2.85 -14.48
C THR A 40 12.35 3.20 -15.94
N ASN A 41 11.32 2.62 -16.57
CA ASN A 41 10.92 2.92 -17.95
C ASN A 41 9.61 3.70 -17.98
N ASN A 42 9.66 5.00 -18.28
CA ASN A 42 8.49 5.77 -18.69
C ASN A 42 8.05 5.28 -20.08
N ILE A 43 7.08 4.37 -20.11
CA ILE A 43 6.31 4.05 -21.31
C ILE A 43 5.03 4.89 -21.22
N GLU A 44 4.85 5.81 -22.17
CA GLU A 44 3.58 6.53 -22.30
C GLU A 44 2.49 5.54 -22.78
N ASP A 45 1.34 5.56 -22.11
CA ASP A 45 0.19 4.74 -22.48
C ASP A 45 -0.33 5.16 -23.87
N PRO A 46 -0.38 4.26 -24.87
CA PRO A 46 -0.88 4.59 -26.20
C PRO A 46 -2.40 4.81 -26.26
N GLY A 47 -3.15 4.52 -25.19
CA GLY A 47 -4.57 4.89 -25.03
C GLY A 47 -5.59 4.11 -25.87
N ASP A 48 -5.15 3.29 -26.83
CA ASP A 48 -5.98 2.58 -27.82
C ASP A 48 -6.15 1.07 -27.52
N CYS A 49 -6.19 0.69 -26.24
CA CYS A 49 -6.53 -0.68 -25.84
C CYS A 49 -8.06 -0.92 -25.98
N PRO A 50 -8.52 -1.85 -26.83
CA PRO A 50 -9.95 -2.10 -27.01
C PRO A 50 -10.57 -2.71 -25.74
N VAL A 51 -11.76 -2.22 -25.36
CA VAL A 51 -12.51 -2.72 -24.20
C VAL A 51 -12.83 -4.22 -24.43
N PRO A 52 -12.54 -5.12 -23.46
CA PRO A 52 -12.82 -6.54 -23.61
C PRO A 52 -14.31 -6.81 -23.86
N GLY A 53 -14.61 -7.48 -24.97
CA GLY A 53 -15.97 -7.88 -25.32
C GLY A 53 -16.50 -8.99 -24.40
N PRO A 54 -17.83 -9.10 -24.21
CA PRO A 54 -18.42 -10.08 -23.30
C PRO A 54 -18.24 -11.52 -23.82
N GLY A 55 -17.43 -12.30 -23.13
CA GLY A 55 -17.24 -13.73 -23.35
C GLY A 55 -17.41 -14.52 -22.05
N ASP A 56 -18.34 -15.47 -22.08
CA ASP A 56 -18.70 -16.49 -21.08
C ASP A 56 -17.82 -16.57 -19.81
N GLY A 57 -18.31 -15.98 -18.71
CA GLY A 57 -17.69 -16.10 -17.39
C GLY A 57 -18.11 -15.04 -16.36
N TRP A 58 -18.58 -13.89 -16.85
CA TRP A 58 -18.95 -12.76 -15.99
C TRP A 58 -20.45 -12.72 -15.68
N LEU A 59 -20.80 -12.69 -14.40
CA LEU A 59 -22.08 -12.12 -13.96
C LEU A 59 -21.95 -10.59 -14.05
N PRO A 60 -22.88 -9.88 -14.70
CA PRO A 60 -22.83 -8.43 -14.78
C PRO A 60 -23.08 -7.80 -13.40
N TRP A 61 -22.28 -6.80 -13.05
CA TRP A 61 -22.58 -5.91 -11.93
C TRP A 61 -23.52 -4.82 -12.44
N GLU A 62 -24.82 -5.07 -12.40
CA GLU A 62 -25.84 -4.13 -12.90
C GLU A 62 -26.12 -3.03 -11.87
N GLY A 63 -25.90 -1.77 -12.28
CA GLY A 63 -26.66 -0.60 -11.82
C GLY A 63 -26.35 -0.03 -10.42
N GLU A 64 -26.12 1.28 -10.38
CA GLU A 64 -26.48 2.07 -9.20
C GLU A 64 -28.01 2.18 -9.14
N ASP A 65 -28.63 1.69 -8.06
CA ASP A 65 -29.86 2.24 -7.45
C ASP A 65 -30.11 1.53 -6.11
N ASP A 66 -30.54 2.27 -5.09
CA ASP A 66 -30.84 1.81 -3.71
C ASP A 66 -29.88 0.75 -3.12
N PHE A 67 -28.69 1.21 -2.67
CA PHE A 67 -28.02 0.52 -1.56
C PHE A 67 -28.99 0.47 -0.37
N PRO A 68 -29.37 -0.70 0.17
CA PRO A 68 -30.08 -0.73 1.43
C PRO A 68 -29.17 -0.11 2.49
N VAL A 69 -29.66 0.91 3.19
CA VAL A 69 -28.97 1.46 4.35
C VAL A 69 -28.96 0.37 5.41
N PHE A 70 -27.86 -0.39 5.47
CA PHE A 70 -27.62 -1.37 6.51
C PHE A 70 -27.61 -0.62 7.84
N ASN A 71 -28.66 -0.84 8.62
CA ASN A 71 -28.77 -0.29 9.96
C ASN A 71 -27.87 -1.12 10.89
N ASP A 72 -26.55 -0.93 10.75
CA ASP A 72 -25.48 -1.68 11.44
C ASP A 72 -25.44 -1.46 12.96
N ASN A 73 -26.44 -0.77 13.52
CA ASN A 73 -26.81 -0.80 14.94
C ASN A 73 -27.27 -2.18 15.45
N ALA A 74 -26.96 -3.27 14.73
CA ALA A 74 -27.07 -4.64 15.20
C ALA A 74 -25.79 -4.98 15.98
N PRO A 75 -25.81 -4.99 17.34
CA PRO A 75 -24.61 -5.29 18.11
C PRO A 75 -24.11 -6.70 17.75
N PRO A 76 -22.82 -6.89 17.47
CA PRO A 76 -22.27 -8.17 17.06
C PRO A 76 -22.58 -9.28 18.08
N PRO A 77 -22.77 -10.53 17.65
CA PRO A 77 -23.22 -11.63 18.51
C PRO A 77 -22.16 -12.12 19.53
N PHE A 78 -21.00 -11.45 19.61
CA PHE A 78 -19.93 -11.70 20.57
C PHE A 78 -19.16 -10.41 20.84
N ILE A 79 -18.55 -10.32 22.02
CA ILE A 79 -17.67 -9.23 22.46
C ILE A 79 -16.24 -9.77 22.48
N TRP A 80 -15.29 -9.09 21.84
CA TRP A 80 -13.88 -9.50 21.94
C TRP A 80 -13.32 -9.13 23.32
N THR A 81 -12.78 -10.11 24.04
CA THR A 81 -12.07 -9.88 25.31
C THR A 81 -10.58 -10.11 25.09
N PHE A 82 -9.75 -9.12 25.40
CA PHE A 82 -8.30 -9.18 25.26
C PHE A 82 -7.64 -9.12 26.63
N SER A 83 -6.59 -9.92 26.84
CA SER A 83 -5.74 -9.85 28.04
C SER A 83 -4.53 -8.96 27.79
N ASN A 84 -4.28 -8.05 28.74
CA ASN A 84 -3.05 -7.27 28.88
C ASN A 84 -2.05 -8.04 29.78
N ASP A 85 -0.77 -7.66 29.73
CA ASP A 85 0.30 -8.39 30.43
C ASP A 85 0.33 -8.15 31.95
N ASP A 86 -0.38 -7.12 32.43
CA ASP A 86 -0.64 -6.88 33.85
C ASP A 86 -1.76 -7.79 34.42
N GLY A 87 -2.34 -8.66 33.58
CA GLY A 87 -3.44 -9.54 33.93
C GLY A 87 -4.82 -8.87 33.88
N THR A 88 -4.92 -7.60 33.50
CA THR A 88 -6.21 -6.96 33.23
C THR A 88 -6.79 -7.44 31.90
N THR A 89 -8.11 -7.36 31.77
CA THR A 89 -8.82 -7.62 30.52
C THR A 89 -9.66 -6.42 30.14
N PHE A 90 -9.58 -5.99 28.88
CA PHE A 90 -10.53 -5.06 28.30
C PHE A 90 -11.39 -5.77 27.25
N THR A 91 -12.58 -5.23 27.01
CA THR A 91 -13.53 -5.71 26.01
C THR A 91 -13.73 -4.65 24.94
N ASP A 92 -13.63 -5.04 23.66
CA ASP A 92 -14.14 -4.24 22.53
C ASP A 92 -15.63 -4.58 22.34
N PRO A 93 -16.56 -3.67 22.69
CA PRO A 93 -18.00 -3.90 22.56
C PRO A 93 -18.51 -3.70 21.13
N ASN A 94 -17.73 -3.04 20.26
CA ASN A 94 -18.13 -2.69 18.90
C ASN A 94 -17.27 -3.41 17.82
N PRO A 95 -17.16 -4.77 17.81
CA PRO A 95 -16.43 -5.52 16.79
C PRO A 95 -16.66 -5.13 15.33
N LEU A 96 -17.86 -4.65 14.97
CA LEU A 96 -18.28 -4.32 13.60
C LEU A 96 -18.14 -2.83 13.22
N GLU A 97 -17.99 -1.90 14.16
CA GLU A 97 -17.74 -0.51 13.80
C GLU A 97 -16.26 -0.30 13.42
N GLY A 98 -16.01 0.51 12.38
CA GLY A 98 -14.68 1.05 12.05
C GLY A 98 -14.62 2.60 11.96
N PRO A 99 -14.62 3.34 13.09
CA PRO A 99 -14.25 4.77 13.23
C PRO A 99 -12.86 4.90 13.91
N ASP A 100 -12.26 6.07 14.26
CA ASP A 100 -11.05 6.30 15.15
C ASP A 100 -9.49 6.71 14.81
N PHE A 101 -8.86 6.88 13.61
CA PHE A 101 -7.52 7.43 13.12
C PHE A 101 -7.66 8.78 12.33
N TYR A 102 -6.72 9.74 12.33
CA TYR A 102 -6.95 11.05 11.69
C TYR A 102 -6.30 11.27 10.29
N PHE A 103 -7.08 11.76 9.32
CA PHE A 103 -6.58 12.55 8.19
C PHE A 103 -6.85 14.05 8.45
N ASN A 104 -5.94 14.91 7.99
CA ASN A 104 -6.11 16.36 8.06
C ASN A 104 -7.34 16.82 7.23
N PRO A 105 -8.39 17.42 7.82
CA PRO A 105 -9.63 17.79 7.13
C PRO A 105 -9.49 19.00 6.19
N ALA A 106 -8.30 19.61 6.09
CA ALA A 106 -7.96 20.54 5.02
C ALA A 106 -7.45 19.84 3.74
N ASP A 107 -7.13 18.55 3.80
CA ASP A 107 -6.68 17.74 2.67
C ASP A 107 -7.83 16.89 2.12
N ASP A 108 -7.97 16.81 0.80
CA ASP A 108 -9.05 16.12 0.09
C ASP A 108 -8.77 14.62 -0.15
N TYR A 109 -8.19 13.94 0.85
CA TYR A 109 -7.72 12.55 0.71
C TYR A 109 -8.81 11.51 0.48
N GLU A 110 -10.02 11.66 1.05
CA GLU A 110 -11.11 10.70 0.77
C GLU A 110 -11.51 10.71 -0.71
N THR A 111 -11.41 11.86 -1.37
CA THR A 111 -11.72 12.06 -2.80
C THR A 111 -10.56 11.66 -3.70
N ARG A 112 -9.31 11.96 -3.31
CA ARG A 112 -8.11 11.74 -4.13
C ARG A 112 -7.49 10.37 -3.98
N TYR A 113 -7.55 9.80 -2.78
CA TYR A 113 -6.92 8.53 -2.41
C TYR A 113 -7.96 7.61 -1.73
N PRO A 114 -9.06 7.24 -2.41
CA PRO A 114 -10.14 6.46 -1.81
C PRO A 114 -9.69 5.06 -1.37
N ARG A 115 -8.83 4.35 -2.13
CA ARG A 115 -8.33 3.02 -1.71
C ARG A 115 -7.42 3.12 -0.50
N PHE A 116 -6.54 4.12 -0.44
CA PHE A 116 -5.70 4.40 0.73
C PHE A 116 -6.53 4.84 1.94
N THR A 117 -7.63 5.56 1.72
CA THR A 117 -8.57 5.93 2.78
C THR A 117 -9.29 4.69 3.34
N THR A 118 -9.74 3.78 2.47
CA THR A 118 -10.31 2.48 2.87
C THR A 118 -9.29 1.61 3.60
N LEU A 119 -8.01 1.62 3.16
CA LEU A 119 -6.92 0.93 3.82
C LEU A 119 -6.75 1.39 5.26
N VAL A 120 -6.65 2.71 5.49
CA VAL A 120 -6.50 3.29 6.83
C VAL A 120 -7.69 2.92 7.72
N LYS A 121 -8.93 3.05 7.21
CA LYS A 121 -10.17 2.65 7.91
C LYS A 121 -10.16 1.18 8.36
N ASN A 122 -9.49 0.30 7.61
CA ASN A 122 -9.44 -1.14 7.89
C ASN A 122 -8.28 -1.55 8.85
N LEU A 123 -7.36 -0.65 9.21
CA LEU A 123 -6.18 -0.98 10.02
C LEU A 123 -6.54 -1.57 11.40
N LYS A 124 -7.54 -1.02 12.09
CA LYS A 124 -8.06 -1.60 13.34
C LYS A 124 -8.53 -3.03 13.14
N THR A 125 -9.31 -3.32 12.11
CA THR A 125 -9.82 -4.67 11.86
C THR A 125 -8.70 -5.65 11.54
N PHE A 126 -7.73 -5.24 10.72
CA PHE A 126 -6.53 -6.03 10.46
C PHE A 126 -5.76 -6.35 11.75
N VAL A 127 -5.44 -5.36 12.58
CA VAL A 127 -4.69 -5.59 13.83
C VAL A 127 -5.51 -6.37 14.86
N LYS A 128 -6.81 -6.08 15.01
CA LYS A 128 -7.73 -6.74 15.95
C LYS A 128 -7.87 -8.24 15.68
N GLU A 129 -7.92 -8.64 14.41
CA GLU A 129 -8.04 -10.05 14.02
C GLU A 129 -6.71 -10.81 13.90
N ASN A 130 -5.55 -10.13 13.98
CA ASN A 130 -4.23 -10.78 13.91
C ASN A 130 -3.46 -10.56 15.22
N PRO A 131 -3.64 -11.43 16.25
CA PRO A 131 -3.04 -11.26 17.57
C PRO A 131 -1.51 -11.15 17.56
N GLU A 132 -0.82 -11.76 16.60
CA GLU A 132 0.63 -11.63 16.42
C GLU A 132 1.02 -10.17 16.14
N VAL A 133 0.29 -9.51 15.23
CA VAL A 133 0.46 -8.09 14.88
C VAL A 133 0.14 -7.19 16.09
N LEU A 134 -0.98 -7.44 16.79
CA LEU A 134 -1.37 -6.65 17.97
C LEU A 134 -0.40 -6.81 19.14
N ASN A 135 0.10 -8.02 19.41
CA ASN A 135 1.08 -8.28 20.45
C ASN A 135 2.45 -7.65 20.10
N ALA A 136 2.88 -7.71 18.84
CA ALA A 136 4.11 -7.04 18.39
C ALA A 136 3.99 -5.51 18.51
N LEU A 137 2.87 -4.92 18.06
CA LEU A 137 2.61 -3.48 18.22
C LEU A 137 2.70 -3.04 19.68
N GLN A 138 2.12 -3.80 20.61
CA GLN A 138 2.20 -3.56 22.04
C GLN A 138 3.65 -3.69 22.55
N ALA A 139 4.32 -4.79 22.20
CA ALA A 139 5.68 -5.11 22.64
C ALA A 139 6.71 -4.06 22.22
N TYR A 140 6.56 -3.44 21.04
CA TYR A 140 7.50 -2.41 20.55
C TYR A 140 7.05 -0.99 20.92
N SER A 141 5.81 -0.57 20.63
CA SER A 141 5.35 0.81 20.91
C SER A 141 5.29 1.16 22.40
N GLY A 142 5.06 0.18 23.28
CA GLY A 142 4.82 0.40 24.71
C GLY A 142 3.41 0.89 25.05
N PHE A 143 2.52 1.08 24.07
CA PHE A 143 1.09 1.26 24.32
C PHE A 143 0.45 -0.06 24.76
N SER A 144 -0.62 0.02 25.57
CA SER A 144 -1.50 -1.14 25.82
C SER A 144 -2.29 -1.51 24.57
N LYS A 145 -2.77 -2.77 24.52
CA LYS A 145 -3.63 -3.25 23.42
C LYS A 145 -4.92 -2.43 23.27
N GLN A 146 -5.44 -1.90 24.38
CA GLN A 146 -6.57 -0.97 24.37
C GLN A 146 -6.21 0.34 23.64
N GLN A 147 -5.14 1.03 24.06
CA GLN A 147 -4.69 2.27 23.40
C GLN A 147 -4.38 2.06 21.91
N ILE A 148 -3.88 0.88 21.54
CA ILE A 148 -3.66 0.50 20.14
C ILE A 148 -4.99 0.43 19.37
N LEU A 149 -5.98 -0.31 19.88
CA LEU A 149 -7.30 -0.41 19.24
C LEU A 149 -8.17 0.85 19.39
N GLU A 150 -7.77 1.81 20.21
CA GLU A 150 -8.31 3.18 20.23
C GLU A 150 -7.67 4.02 19.11
N HIS A 151 -6.33 4.07 19.02
CA HIS A 151 -5.62 4.91 18.03
C HIS A 151 -5.72 4.46 16.55
N LEU A 152 -5.78 3.15 16.24
CA LEU A 152 -5.59 2.55 14.89
C LEU A 152 -6.78 2.60 13.88
N THR A 153 -7.62 3.62 13.91
CA THR A 153 -9.07 3.37 13.77
C THR A 153 -9.55 4.14 12.44
N TYR A 154 -10.51 5.10 12.37
CA TYR A 154 -10.74 6.29 11.46
C TYR A 154 -11.55 7.53 12.06
N GLY A 155 -10.90 8.50 12.76
CA GLY A 155 -11.40 9.61 13.60
C GLY A 155 -10.41 10.33 14.59
N GLN A 156 -9.61 9.63 15.44
CA GLN A 156 -8.92 10.13 16.68
C GLN A 156 -7.39 9.90 16.80
N GLY A 157 -6.81 8.93 16.09
CA GLY A 157 -5.38 8.59 16.13
C GLY A 157 -4.43 9.66 15.55
N PRO A 158 -3.14 9.33 15.29
CA PRO A 158 -2.22 10.28 14.67
C PRO A 158 -2.69 10.75 13.29
N THR A 159 -2.23 11.93 12.90
CA THR A 159 -2.44 12.50 11.57
C THR A 159 -1.64 11.70 10.54
N ILE A 160 -2.27 11.12 9.53
CA ILE A 160 -1.53 10.57 8.38
C ILE A 160 -1.34 11.69 7.35
N LYS A 161 -0.08 11.95 6.96
CA LYS A 161 0.30 12.97 5.98
C LYS A 161 0.89 12.32 4.73
N VAL A 162 0.27 12.53 3.58
CA VAL A 162 0.69 11.95 2.30
C VAL A 162 1.60 12.94 1.56
N GLU A 163 2.90 12.67 1.51
CA GLU A 163 3.89 13.57 0.88
C GLU A 163 5.01 12.84 0.13
N GLU A 164 5.73 13.55 -0.75
CA GLU A 164 6.86 12.98 -1.47
C GLU A 164 8.12 12.90 -0.60
N MET A 165 8.77 11.74 -0.65
CA MET A 165 9.99 11.44 0.08
C MET A 165 10.91 10.50 -0.70
N GLY A 166 12.21 10.55 -0.40
CA GLY A 166 13.24 9.73 -1.04
C GLY A 166 13.79 8.65 -0.11
N GLY A 167 13.96 7.43 -0.64
CA GLY A 167 14.70 6.36 0.04
C GLY A 167 14.04 5.75 1.28
N ARG A 168 12.73 5.95 1.47
CA ARG A 168 11.93 5.39 2.58
C ARG A 168 10.45 5.33 2.18
N PHE A 169 9.65 4.50 2.84
CA PHE A 169 8.19 4.38 2.61
C PHE A 169 7.37 5.28 3.56
N GLY A 170 7.83 5.48 4.79
CA GLY A 170 7.25 6.37 5.78
C GLY A 170 8.28 7.28 6.46
N TYR A 171 7.83 8.13 7.39
CA TYR A 171 8.68 8.81 8.38
C TYR A 171 7.89 9.33 9.59
N TYR A 172 8.44 9.15 10.79
CA TYR A 172 8.03 9.80 12.03
C TYR A 172 9.13 10.70 12.62
N ASP A 173 8.80 11.94 12.97
CA ASP A 173 9.76 12.88 13.57
C ASP A 173 9.84 12.75 15.10
N LYS A 174 10.69 11.82 15.54
CA LYS A 174 11.03 11.56 16.95
C LYS A 174 11.57 12.79 17.71
N ASN A 175 12.06 13.83 17.01
CA ASN A 175 12.65 15.02 17.66
C ASN A 175 11.62 16.12 17.89
N ASN A 176 10.69 16.30 16.94
CA ASN A 176 9.62 17.29 17.04
C ASN A 176 8.38 16.75 17.76
N GLY A 177 8.24 15.42 17.89
CA GLY A 177 7.19 14.77 18.70
C GLY A 177 5.76 15.04 18.20
N ILE A 178 5.62 15.45 16.94
CA ILE A 178 4.34 15.79 16.34
C ILE A 178 3.52 14.50 16.16
N ASN A 179 2.24 14.53 16.48
CA ASN A 179 1.33 13.38 16.30
C ASN A 179 0.97 13.16 14.81
N THR A 180 1.98 12.93 13.97
CA THR A 180 1.87 12.82 12.51
C THR A 180 2.77 11.70 11.97
N LEU A 181 2.18 10.77 11.22
CA LEU A 181 2.88 9.73 10.47
C LEU A 181 2.95 10.16 9.00
N HIS A 182 4.15 10.29 8.45
CA HIS A 182 4.32 10.69 7.05
C HIS A 182 4.39 9.44 6.17
N VAL A 183 3.69 9.43 5.04
CA VAL A 183 3.59 8.27 4.13
C VAL A 183 3.88 8.69 2.69
N ARG A 184 4.67 7.89 1.97
CA ARG A 184 5.19 8.21 0.64
C ARG A 184 4.08 8.29 -0.43
N ALA A 185 3.81 9.50 -0.90
CA ALA A 185 2.73 9.79 -1.85
C ALA A 185 2.80 9.05 -3.19
N SER A 186 4.00 8.66 -3.65
CA SER A 186 4.14 7.82 -4.85
C SER A 186 3.57 6.40 -4.69
N TYR A 187 3.65 5.79 -3.51
CA TYR A 187 3.04 4.48 -3.25
C TYR A 187 1.53 4.60 -3.04
N VAL A 188 1.08 5.67 -2.39
CA VAL A 188 -0.36 6.00 -2.29
C VAL A 188 -0.99 6.14 -3.68
N ARG A 189 -0.38 6.91 -4.60
CA ARG A 189 -0.85 6.99 -5.99
C ARG A 189 -0.75 5.67 -6.73
N GLY A 190 0.29 4.87 -6.48
CA GLY A 190 0.43 3.51 -7.01
C GLY A 190 -0.72 2.61 -6.60
N LEU A 191 -1.18 2.68 -5.34
CA LEU A 191 -2.36 1.94 -4.88
C LEU A 191 -3.62 2.36 -5.64
N GLU A 192 -3.89 3.65 -5.82
CA GLU A 192 -5.06 4.14 -6.57
C GLU A 192 -5.01 3.75 -8.07
N GLN A 193 -3.84 3.85 -8.70
CA GLN A 193 -3.66 3.62 -10.14
C GLN A 193 -3.48 2.14 -10.51
N SER A 194 -3.12 1.27 -9.57
CA SER A 194 -2.86 -0.14 -9.85
C SER A 194 -4.08 -0.89 -10.40
N TYR A 195 -3.85 -1.67 -11.46
CA TYR A 195 -4.87 -2.44 -12.15
C TYR A 195 -5.03 -3.86 -11.58
N PHE A 196 -3.93 -4.61 -11.46
CA PHE A 196 -3.94 -6.00 -10.99
C PHE A 196 -4.20 -6.12 -9.49
N GLU A 197 -5.03 -7.09 -9.08
CA GLU A 197 -5.36 -7.35 -7.67
C GLU A 197 -4.13 -7.70 -6.82
N SER A 198 -3.16 -8.44 -7.36
CA SER A 198 -1.90 -8.73 -6.66
C SER A 198 -1.12 -7.45 -6.35
N THR A 199 -1.03 -6.51 -7.29
CA THR A 199 -0.38 -5.21 -7.09
C THR A 199 -1.14 -4.34 -6.10
N LYS A 200 -2.48 -4.30 -6.16
CA LYS A 200 -3.32 -3.60 -5.15
C LYS A 200 -3.02 -4.14 -3.75
N LYS A 201 -3.10 -5.46 -3.57
CA LYS A 201 -2.86 -6.17 -2.30
C LYS A 201 -1.47 -5.91 -1.75
N ALA A 202 -0.43 -6.10 -2.56
CA ALA A 202 0.96 -5.87 -2.17
C ALA A 202 1.21 -4.40 -1.76
N THR A 203 0.72 -3.44 -2.55
CA THR A 203 0.91 -2.01 -2.28
C THR A 203 0.13 -1.58 -1.03
N ALA A 204 -1.10 -2.08 -0.86
CA ALA A 204 -1.92 -1.82 0.32
C ALA A 204 -1.29 -2.41 1.60
N PHE A 205 -0.80 -3.65 1.54
CA PHE A 205 -0.10 -4.28 2.66
C PHE A 205 1.19 -3.53 3.04
N LEU A 206 2.03 -3.17 2.06
CA LEU A 206 3.24 -2.37 2.31
C LEU A 206 2.91 -1.02 2.96
N LEU A 207 1.87 -0.32 2.48
CA LEU A 207 1.41 0.94 3.06
C LEU A 207 0.85 0.76 4.47
N ALA A 208 0.12 -0.33 4.75
CA ALA A 208 -0.37 -0.65 6.09
C ALA A 208 0.77 -0.94 7.06
N VAL A 209 1.72 -1.79 6.67
CA VAL A 209 2.90 -2.09 7.49
C VAL A 209 3.74 -0.82 7.72
N THR A 210 3.90 0.04 6.70
CA THR A 210 4.54 1.36 6.84
C THR A 210 3.87 2.22 7.91
N ILE A 211 2.53 2.34 7.90
CA ILE A 211 1.80 3.12 8.91
C ILE A 211 2.00 2.52 10.31
N LEU A 212 1.96 1.19 10.43
CA LEU A 212 2.17 0.50 11.70
C LEU A 212 3.62 0.61 12.21
N HIS A 213 4.61 0.62 11.33
CA HIS A 213 6.04 0.88 11.63
C HIS A 213 6.22 2.29 12.22
N GLU A 214 5.76 3.34 11.53
CA GLU A 214 5.87 4.71 12.04
C GLU A 214 5.05 4.93 13.32
N TYR A 215 3.96 4.18 13.50
CA TYR A 215 3.18 4.16 14.75
C TYR A 215 3.96 3.56 15.94
N ILE A 216 4.88 2.62 15.72
CA ILE A 216 5.81 2.17 16.78
C ILE A 216 6.61 3.37 17.30
N HIS A 217 7.18 4.17 16.39
CA HIS A 217 8.03 5.31 16.73
C HIS A 217 7.27 6.44 17.43
N LEU A 218 6.01 6.67 17.06
CA LEU A 218 5.10 7.51 17.82
C LEU A 218 4.96 6.99 19.27
N GLY A 219 4.69 5.70 19.43
CA GLY A 219 4.52 5.08 20.75
C GLY A 219 5.77 5.09 21.61
N THR A 220 6.95 4.80 21.05
CA THR A 220 8.21 4.83 21.80
C THR A 220 8.53 6.24 22.29
N THR A 221 8.30 7.26 21.46
CA THR A 221 8.41 8.68 21.86
C THR A 221 7.41 9.04 22.96
N HIS A 222 6.12 8.70 22.82
CA HIS A 222 5.10 8.99 23.84
C HIS A 222 5.38 8.30 25.19
N ASN A 223 5.85 7.05 25.16
CA ASN A 223 6.10 6.23 26.35
C ASN A 223 7.54 6.40 26.91
N ASN A 224 8.36 7.31 26.35
CA ASN A 224 9.77 7.51 26.69
C ASN A 224 10.61 6.22 26.62
N LYS A 225 10.25 5.30 25.72
CA LYS A 225 10.87 4.00 25.54
C LYS A 225 12.05 4.11 24.60
N SER A 226 13.25 3.78 25.08
CA SER A 226 14.47 3.85 24.28
C SER A 226 14.57 2.68 23.31
N GLU A 227 14.65 2.98 22.01
CA GLU A 227 14.90 1.99 20.94
C GLU A 227 16.38 1.55 20.89
N GLY A 228 17.29 2.39 21.39
CA GLY A 228 18.72 2.12 21.41
C GLY A 228 19.36 2.24 20.02
N VAL A 229 19.92 1.13 19.51
CA VAL A 229 20.61 1.05 18.21
C VAL A 229 19.82 0.21 17.20
N TYR A 230 18.80 -0.52 17.65
CA TYR A 230 17.95 -1.36 16.81
C TYR A 230 16.62 -0.66 16.56
N ASP A 231 16.17 -0.67 15.30
CA ASP A 231 14.92 -0.03 14.95
C ASP A 231 13.72 -0.87 15.41
N PHE A 232 12.85 -0.29 16.23
CA PHE A 232 11.71 -1.01 16.80
C PHE A 232 10.57 -1.23 15.80
N GLY A 233 10.54 -0.50 14.67
CA GLY A 233 9.64 -0.79 13.55
C GLY A 233 10.04 -2.09 12.85
N TYR A 234 11.34 -2.29 12.57
CA TYR A 234 11.85 -3.58 12.07
C TYR A 234 11.70 -4.71 13.10
N GLY A 235 11.76 -4.40 14.41
CA GLY A 235 11.39 -5.36 15.46
C GLY A 235 9.95 -5.82 15.37
N PHE A 236 9.02 -4.86 15.25
CA PHE A 236 7.60 -5.13 15.04
C PHE A 236 7.36 -6.01 13.80
N GLU A 237 7.98 -5.70 12.67
CA GLU A 237 7.80 -6.48 11.43
C GLU A 237 8.34 -7.92 11.55
N MET A 238 9.51 -8.08 12.16
CA MET A 238 10.09 -9.40 12.40
C MET A 238 9.21 -10.27 13.31
N ASP A 239 8.64 -9.72 14.38
CA ASP A 239 7.78 -10.49 15.29
C ASP A 239 6.34 -10.67 14.75
N ALA A 240 5.83 -9.75 13.93
CA ALA A 240 4.48 -9.81 13.36
C ALA A 240 4.38 -10.63 12.05
N PHE A 241 5.45 -10.64 11.24
CA PHE A 241 5.43 -11.21 9.87
C PHE A 241 6.55 -12.24 9.62
N ASN A 242 7.54 -12.37 10.52
CA ASN A 242 8.77 -13.15 10.36
C ASN A 242 9.68 -12.64 9.21
N VAL A 243 9.54 -11.37 8.81
CA VAL A 243 10.38 -10.69 7.81
C VAL A 243 10.23 -9.18 7.93
N ILE A 244 11.26 -8.42 7.55
CA ILE A 244 11.15 -6.97 7.28
C ILE A 244 10.45 -6.81 5.93
N VAL A 245 9.37 -6.01 5.88
CA VAL A 245 8.49 -5.89 4.72
C VAL A 245 8.95 -4.75 3.81
N ASP A 246 9.16 -5.06 2.53
CA ASP A 246 9.62 -4.10 1.52
C ASP A 246 8.86 -4.26 0.19
N ASP A 247 9.23 -3.43 -0.80
CA ASP A 247 8.66 -3.44 -2.14
C ASP A 247 9.09 -4.64 -3.01
N GLN A 248 9.91 -5.56 -2.48
CA GLN A 248 10.36 -6.79 -3.11
C GLN A 248 9.68 -8.05 -2.52
N ASN A 249 9.07 -7.95 -1.33
CA ASN A 249 8.49 -9.09 -0.62
C ASN A 249 7.03 -8.93 -0.15
N ALA A 250 6.47 -7.71 -0.12
CA ALA A 250 5.11 -7.45 0.34
C ALA A 250 4.02 -8.26 -0.41
N ASP A 251 4.26 -8.60 -1.68
CA ASP A 251 3.40 -9.45 -2.52
C ASP A 251 3.33 -10.91 -2.05
N ASN A 252 4.42 -11.41 -1.47
CA ASN A 252 4.51 -12.77 -0.92
C ASN A 252 3.97 -12.82 0.52
N VAL A 253 4.21 -11.77 1.32
CA VAL A 253 3.72 -11.69 2.70
C VAL A 253 2.20 -11.50 2.76
N VAL A 254 1.63 -10.64 1.90
CA VAL A 254 0.18 -10.37 1.88
C VAL A 254 -0.68 -11.61 1.59
N ILE A 255 -0.12 -12.69 1.01
CA ILE A 255 -0.85 -13.94 0.76
C ILE A 255 -1.44 -14.53 2.05
N LYS A 256 -0.78 -14.37 3.21
CA LYS A 256 -1.33 -14.78 4.51
C LYS A 256 -2.52 -13.92 4.97
N TYR A 257 -2.60 -12.69 4.49
CA TYR A 257 -3.49 -11.62 4.97
C TYR A 257 -4.47 -11.12 3.90
N SER A 258 -4.59 -11.83 2.76
CA SER A 258 -5.28 -11.38 1.53
C SER A 258 -6.81 -11.31 1.62
N LYS A 259 -7.37 -11.32 2.83
CA LYS A 259 -8.77 -11.00 3.16
C LYS A 259 -8.96 -9.60 3.74
N TYR A 260 -7.88 -8.91 4.11
CA TYR A 260 -7.90 -7.53 4.65
C TYR A 260 -7.47 -6.48 3.60
N PHE A 261 -6.83 -6.95 2.53
CA PHE A 261 -6.31 -6.23 1.37
C PHE A 261 -6.75 -7.01 0.15
#